data_AF-A0A7Y9S4A4-F1
#
_entry.id   AF-A0A7Y9S4A4-F1
#
_cell.length_a   1.000
_cell.length_b   1.000
_cell.length_c   1.000
_cell.angle_alpha   90.00
_cell.angle_beta   90.00
_cell.angle_gamma   90.00
#
_symmetry.space_group_name_H-M   'P 1'
#
loop_
_entity.id
_entity.type
_entity.pdbx_description
1 polymer ?
#
loop_
_entity_poly.entity_id
_entity_poly.type
_entity_poly.pdbx_seq_one_letter_code
_entity_poly.pdbx_strand_id
1 'polypeptide(L)'
;MSWLFTIVIATYAGVIAALAASVAVTPALAQMEPLVRHGMKVAQIGGALVAVVAGLNLLKGHEPDQLWISVGYAVAVVGVPFLLLTRQPDENGEPVEPASPWVVAIAAITMAVLLIRLQQTW
;
A
#
# COMPACT_ATOMS: atom_id res chain seq x y z
N MET A 1 -18.60 3.29 -3.40
CA MET A 1 -17.76 2.07 -3.35
C MET A 1 -18.20 1.24 -2.17
N SER A 2 -18.32 -0.09 -2.26
CA SER A 2 -18.77 -0.86 -1.09
C SER A 2 -17.67 -0.84 -0.03
N TRP A 3 -18.03 -0.44 1.19
CA TRP A 3 -17.17 -0.40 2.38
C TRP A 3 -16.36 -1.70 2.57
N LEU A 4 -16.94 -2.81 2.12
CA LEU A 4 -16.36 -4.15 2.11
C LEU A 4 -15.06 -4.23 1.31
N PHE A 5 -14.98 -3.67 0.10
CA PHE A 5 -13.80 -3.87 -0.75
C PHE A 5 -12.57 -3.15 -0.19
N THR A 6 -12.74 -1.91 0.28
CA THR A 6 -11.66 -1.14 0.92
C THR A 6 -11.16 -1.83 2.19
N ILE A 7 -12.07 -2.36 3.01
CA ILE A 7 -11.72 -3.09 4.24
C ILE A 7 -10.99 -4.38 3.93
N VAL A 8 -11.45 -5.16 2.96
CA VAL A 8 -10.78 -6.40 2.55
C VAL A 8 -9.32 -6.12 2.18
N ILE A 9 -9.06 -5.08 1.40
CA ILE A 9 -7.69 -4.71 1.01
C ILE A 9 -6.88 -4.18 2.19
N ALA A 10 -7.47 -3.34 3.04
CA ALA A 10 -6.79 -2.82 4.24
C ALA A 10 -6.44 -3.94 5.23
N THR A 11 -7.35 -4.88 5.48
CA THR A 11 -7.10 -6.07 6.30
C THR A 11 -6.03 -6.95 5.68
N TYR A 12 -6.09 -7.18 4.36
CA TYR A 12 -5.06 -7.93 3.65
C TYR A 12 -3.67 -7.28 3.79
N ALA A 13 -3.57 -5.96 3.61
CA ALA A 13 -2.33 -5.21 3.85
C ALA A 13 -1.86 -5.33 5.31
N GLY A 14 -2.77 -5.30 6.28
CA GLY A 14 -2.45 -5.56 7.69
C GLY A 14 -1.89 -6.96 7.96
N VAL A 15 -2.42 -7.99 7.29
CA VAL A 15 -1.89 -9.36 7.37
C VAL A 15 -0.49 -9.42 6.75
N ILE A 16 -0.28 -8.80 5.59
CA ILE A 16 1.06 -8.71 4.97
C ILE A 16 2.05 -7.98 5.88
N ALA A 17 1.63 -6.92 6.57
CA ALA A 17 2.48 -6.22 7.52
C ALA A 17 2.93 -7.11 8.67
N ALA A 18 2.00 -7.87 9.27
CA ALA A 18 2.30 -8.80 10.34
C ALA A 18 3.27 -9.88 9.86
N LEU A 19 3.02 -10.48 8.69
CA LEU A 19 3.91 -11.48 8.09
C LEU A 19 5.30 -10.91 7.79
N ALA A 20 5.38 -9.70 7.23
CA ALA A 20 6.64 -9.03 6.93
C ALA A 20 7.46 -8.76 8.19
N ALA A 21 6.82 -8.30 9.27
CA ALA A 21 7.46 -8.12 10.57
C ALA A 21 7.93 -9.46 11.15
N SER A 22 7.12 -10.52 11.07
CA SER A 22 7.49 -11.87 11.52
C SER A 22 8.70 -12.42 10.78
N VAL A 23 8.76 -12.25 9.44
CA VAL A 23 9.92 -12.63 8.62
C VAL A 23 11.16 -11.84 9.02
N ALA A 24 11.02 -10.54 9.32
CA ALA A 24 12.13 -9.70 9.75
C ALA A 24 12.74 -10.12 11.11
N VAL A 25 11.94 -10.60 12.05
CA VAL A 25 12.41 -10.96 13.40
C VAL A 25 12.76 -12.44 13.56
N THR A 26 12.26 -13.32 12.68
CA THR A 26 12.39 -14.77 12.82
C THR A 26 13.17 -15.37 11.65
N PRO A 27 14.44 -15.79 11.84
CA PRO A 27 15.26 -16.38 10.78
C PRO A 27 14.66 -17.62 10.14
N ALA A 28 13.92 -18.44 10.91
CA ALA A 28 13.23 -19.62 10.40
C ALA A 28 12.15 -19.29 9.34
N LEU A 29 11.65 -18.05 9.32
CA LEU A 29 10.64 -17.59 8.37
C LEU A 29 11.24 -16.84 7.17
N ALA A 30 12.57 -16.72 7.07
CA ALA A 30 13.23 -16.00 5.97
C ALA A 30 12.83 -16.54 4.58
N GLN A 31 12.55 -17.84 4.46
CA GLN A 31 12.10 -18.47 3.23
C GLN A 31 10.73 -17.97 2.74
N MET A 32 9.92 -17.34 3.61
CA MET A 32 8.62 -16.78 3.26
C MET A 32 8.71 -15.36 2.68
N GLU A 33 9.90 -14.75 2.67
CA GLU A 33 10.09 -13.40 2.16
C GLU A 33 9.55 -13.18 0.73
N PRO A 34 9.76 -14.10 -0.25
CA PRO A 34 9.20 -13.94 -1.59
C PRO A 34 7.66 -13.88 -1.59
N LEU A 35 7.02 -14.65 -0.70
CA LEU A 35 5.57 -14.67 -0.56
C LEU A 35 5.05 -13.36 0.03
N VAL A 36 5.73 -12.81 1.04
CA VAL A 36 5.41 -11.49 1.61
C VAL A 36 5.54 -10.39 0.55
N ARG A 37 6.62 -10.41 -0.25
CA ARG A 37 6.84 -9.44 -1.33
C ARG A 37 5.78 -9.56 -2.43
N HIS A 38 5.43 -10.78 -2.81
CA HIS A 38 4.35 -11.01 -3.77
C HIS A 38 3.01 -10.52 -3.22
N GLY A 39 2.71 -10.83 -1.96
CA GLY A 39 1.51 -10.35 -1.29
C GLY A 39 1.43 -8.83 -1.24
N MET A 40 2.55 -8.15 -0.97
CA MET A 40 2.59 -6.68 -1.01
C MET A 40 2.29 -6.13 -2.41
N LYS A 41 2.79 -6.76 -3.48
CA LYS A 41 2.45 -6.36 -4.86
C LYS A 41 0.95 -6.51 -5.14
N VAL A 42 0.33 -7.59 -4.67
CA VAL A 42 -1.12 -7.79 -4.77
C VAL A 42 -1.87 -6.70 -4.01
N ALA A 43 -1.42 -6.37 -2.79
CA ALA A 43 -2.00 -5.28 -2.01
C ALA A 43 -1.92 -3.94 -2.75
N GLN A 44 -0.75 -3.60 -3.33
CA GLN A 44 -0.54 -2.40 -4.12
C GLN A 44 -1.51 -2.29 -5.31
N ILE A 45 -1.67 -3.37 -6.07
CA ILE A 45 -2.63 -3.41 -7.19
C ILE A 45 -4.05 -3.18 -6.67
N GLY A 46 -4.42 -3.87 -5.57
CA GLY A 46 -5.72 -3.69 -4.91
C GLY A 46 -5.98 -2.23 -4.52
N GLY A 47 -5.04 -1.59 -3.81
CA GLY A 47 -5.23 -0.19 -3.41
C GLY A 47 -5.16 0.81 -4.56
N ALA A 48 -4.41 0.53 -5.62
CA ALA A 48 -4.46 1.32 -6.85
C ALA A 48 -5.85 1.26 -7.50
N LEU A 49 -6.48 0.08 -7.53
CA LEU A 49 -7.86 -0.05 -7.99
C LEU A 49 -8.83 0.73 -7.09
N VAL A 50 -8.65 0.70 -5.77
CA VAL A 50 -9.44 1.53 -4.83
C VAL A 50 -9.28 3.01 -5.15
N ALA A 51 -8.05 3.48 -5.31
CA ALA A 51 -7.74 4.87 -5.63
C ALA A 51 -8.34 5.31 -6.96
N VAL A 52 -8.27 4.48 -8.02
CA VAL A 52 -8.88 4.76 -9.32
C VAL A 52 -10.39 4.86 -9.22
N VAL A 53 -11.05 3.91 -8.56
CA VAL A 53 -12.52 3.93 -8.40
C VAL A 53 -12.95 5.13 -7.54
N ALA A 54 -12.20 5.47 -6.50
CA ALA A 54 -12.41 6.70 -5.73
C ALA A 54 -12.30 7.92 -6.65
N GLY A 55 -11.22 8.07 -7.42
CA GLY A 55 -11.04 9.17 -8.38
C GLY A 55 -12.19 9.29 -9.39
N LEU A 56 -12.65 8.17 -9.96
CA LEU A 56 -13.79 8.16 -10.89
C LEU A 56 -15.10 8.60 -10.24
N ASN A 57 -15.31 8.29 -8.96
CA ASN A 57 -16.49 8.73 -8.23
C ASN A 57 -16.40 10.22 -7.84
N LEU A 58 -15.19 10.78 -7.66
CA LEU A 58 -15.01 12.21 -7.41
C LEU A 58 -15.44 13.05 -8.62
N LEU A 59 -15.14 12.57 -9.83
CA LEU A 59 -15.56 13.21 -11.08
C LEU A 59 -17.08 13.29 -11.27
N LYS A 60 -17.87 12.55 -10.46
CA LYS A 60 -19.34 12.54 -10.54
C LYS A 60 -20.02 13.64 -9.71
N GLY A 61 -19.25 14.54 -9.07
CA GLY A 61 -19.79 15.76 -8.46
C GLY A 61 -19.68 15.80 -6.94
N HIS A 62 -18.45 15.84 -6.42
CA HIS A 62 -18.18 16.11 -4.99
C HIS A 62 -18.03 17.60 -4.70
N GLU A 63 -18.25 17.96 -3.43
CA GLU A 63 -17.91 19.29 -2.90
C GLU A 63 -16.40 19.56 -3.08
N PRO A 64 -16.00 20.74 -3.59
CA PRO A 64 -14.61 21.01 -3.98
C PRO A 64 -13.58 20.83 -2.86
N ASP A 65 -13.95 21.14 -1.60
CA ASP A 65 -13.03 21.08 -0.46
C ASP A 65 -12.71 19.63 -0.04
N GLN A 66 -13.68 18.71 -0.17
CA GLN A 66 -13.47 17.29 0.11
C GLN A 66 -12.74 16.57 -1.04
N LEU A 67 -12.80 17.15 -2.23
CA LEU A 67 -12.20 16.60 -3.44
C LEU A 67 -10.66 16.58 -3.33
N TRP A 68 -10.04 17.65 -2.86
CA TRP A 68 -8.57 17.73 -2.69
C TRP A 68 -8.04 16.73 -1.67
N ILE A 69 -8.75 16.58 -0.54
CA ILE A 69 -8.37 15.64 0.51
C ILE A 69 -8.45 14.19 -0.01
N SER A 70 -9.54 13.85 -0.71
CA SER A 70 -9.74 12.52 -1.27
C SER A 70 -8.73 12.17 -2.37
N VAL A 71 -8.40 13.13 -3.24
CA VAL A 71 -7.33 12.97 -4.24
C VAL A 71 -5.98 12.77 -3.56
N GLY A 72 -5.66 13.56 -2.52
CA GLY A 72 -4.41 13.44 -1.77
C GLY A 72 -4.23 12.05 -1.16
N TYR A 73 -5.27 11.50 -0.53
CA TYR A 73 -5.23 10.14 -0.01
C TYR A 73 -5.15 9.08 -1.11
N ALA A 74 -5.88 9.24 -2.22
CA ALA A 74 -5.82 8.30 -3.34
C ALA A 74 -4.41 8.23 -3.96
N VAL A 75 -3.76 9.39 -4.14
CA VAL A 75 -2.36 9.46 -4.60
C VAL A 75 -1.42 8.86 -3.56
N ALA A 76 -1.61 9.16 -2.27
CA ALA A 76 -0.75 8.65 -1.21
C ALA A 76 -0.83 7.12 -1.05
N VAL A 77 -2.03 6.52 -1.16
CA VAL A 77 -2.26 5.06 -1.08
C VAL A 77 -1.38 4.30 -2.07
N VAL A 78 -1.13 4.88 -3.25
CA VAL A 78 -0.34 4.26 -4.31
C VAL A 78 1.12 4.71 -4.25
N GLY A 79 1.34 6.02 -4.14
CA GLY A 79 2.66 6.65 -4.25
C GLY A 79 3.58 6.32 -3.07
N VAL A 80 3.07 6.35 -1.83
CA VAL A 80 3.93 6.12 -0.65
C VAL A 80 4.46 4.69 -0.61
N PRO A 81 3.64 3.63 -0.77
CA PRO A 81 4.17 2.27 -0.85
C PRO A 81 5.11 2.06 -2.04
N PHE A 82 4.83 2.70 -3.18
CA PHE A 82 5.70 2.62 -4.35
C PHE A 82 7.08 3.22 -4.06
N LEU A 83 7.15 4.42 -3.48
CA LEU A 83 8.40 5.08 -3.11
C LEU A 83 9.20 4.30 -2.06
N LEU A 84 8.52 3.69 -1.09
CA LEU A 84 9.18 2.90 -0.05
C LEU A 84 9.76 1.59 -0.58
N LEU A 85 9.12 0.97 -1.58
CA LEU A 85 9.52 -0.32 -2.11
C LEU A 85 10.42 -0.23 -3.35
N THR A 86 10.36 0.88 -4.09
CA THR A 86 11.17 1.11 -5.28
C THR A 86 12.42 1.87 -4.89
N ARG A 87 13.54 1.15 -4.72
CA ARG A 87 14.85 1.79 -4.60
C ARG A 87 15.35 2.17 -5.99
N GLN A 88 15.89 3.38 -6.12
CA GLN A 88 16.61 3.76 -7.33
C GLN A 88 17.87 2.88 -7.45
N PRO A 89 18.31 2.53 -8.68
CA PRO A 89 19.59 1.90 -8.90
C PRO A 89 20.70 2.71 -8.21
N ASP A 90 21.79 2.06 -7.80
CA ASP A 90 22.94 2.80 -7.27
C ASP A 90 23.57 3.70 -8.36
N GLU A 91 24.56 4.52 -7.99
CA GLU A 91 25.24 5.42 -8.95
C GLU A 91 25.90 4.66 -10.12
N ASN A 92 26.10 3.35 -9.98
CA ASN A 92 26.69 2.47 -10.99
C ASN A 92 25.62 1.74 -11.83
N GLY A 93 24.33 1.91 -11.51
CA GLY A 93 23.21 1.26 -12.19
C GLY A 93 22.93 -0.17 -11.70
N GLU A 94 23.57 -0.62 -10.63
CA GLU A 94 23.40 -1.96 -10.09
C GLU A 94 22.07 -2.12 -9.32
N PRO A 95 21.45 -3.32 -9.34
CA PRO A 95 20.26 -3.60 -8.55
C PRO A 95 20.57 -3.48 -7.05
N VAL A 96 19.96 -2.51 -6.39
CA VAL A 96 20.09 -2.36 -4.93
C VAL A 96 19.41 -3.55 -4.24
N GLU A 97 20.02 -4.05 -3.17
CA GLU A 97 19.46 -5.12 -2.33
C GLU A 97 17.96 -4.89 -2.05
N PRO A 98 17.14 -5.94 -2.16
CA PRO A 98 15.70 -5.82 -2.04
C PRO A 98 15.33 -5.23 -0.67
N ALA A 99 14.39 -4.28 -0.66
CA ALA A 99 14.03 -3.51 0.54
C ALA A 99 13.76 -4.44 1.73
N SER A 100 14.33 -4.16 2.90
CA SER A 100 14.23 -5.08 4.05
C SER A 100 12.78 -5.45 4.39
N PRO A 101 12.51 -6.62 4.97
CA PRO A 101 11.14 -7.01 5.34
C PRO A 101 10.47 -5.99 6.28
N TRP A 102 11.25 -5.24 7.08
CA TRP A 102 10.74 -4.11 7.86
C TRP A 102 10.16 -2.98 6.99
N VAL A 103 10.82 -2.62 5.89
CA VAL A 103 10.31 -1.62 4.95
C VAL A 103 9.01 -2.09 4.32
N VAL A 104 8.91 -3.39 4.00
CA VAL A 104 7.65 -3.99 3.50
C VAL A 104 6.55 -3.90 4.54
N ALA A 105 6.84 -4.18 5.81
CA ALA A 105 5.88 -4.04 6.91
C ALA A 105 5.37 -2.60 7.05
N ILE A 106 6.29 -1.62 7.05
CA ILE A 106 5.94 -0.19 7.15
C ILE A 106 5.10 0.27 5.95
N ALA A 107 5.46 -0.16 4.74
CA ALA A 107 4.71 0.18 3.53
C ALA A 107 3.29 -0.40 3.57
N ALA A 108 3.14 -1.65 4.04
CA ALA A 108 1.86 -2.31 4.18
C ALA A 108 0.95 -1.66 5.24
N ILE A 109 1.50 -1.27 6.40
CA ILE A 109 0.76 -0.52 7.44
C ILE A 109 0.32 0.84 6.91
N THR A 110 1.25 1.57 6.29
CA THR A 110 0.96 2.89 5.73
C THR A 110 -0.17 2.80 4.71
N MET A 111 -0.12 1.80 3.83
CA MET A 111 -1.18 1.54 2.85
C MET A 111 -2.53 1.25 3.52
N ALA A 112 -2.57 0.40 4.55
CA ALA A 112 -3.79 0.09 5.28
C ALA A 112 -4.41 1.33 5.92
N VAL A 113 -3.60 2.16 6.58
CA VAL A 113 -4.04 3.42 7.21
C VAL A 113 -4.58 4.39 6.16
N LEU A 114 -3.88 4.56 5.05
CA LEU A 114 -4.29 5.47 3.98
C LEU A 114 -5.59 5.00 3.30
N LEU A 115 -5.80 3.70 3.12
CA LEU A 115 -7.05 3.15 2.60
C LEU A 115 -8.23 3.41 3.55
N ILE A 116 -8.03 3.21 4.85
CA ILE A 116 -9.06 3.49 5.85
C ILE A 116 -9.37 4.99 5.88
N ARG A 117 -8.34 5.85 5.86
CA ARG A 117 -8.51 7.30 5.81
C ARG A 117 -9.22 7.76 4.55
N LEU A 118 -8.83 7.24 3.39
CA LEU A 118 -9.52 7.50 2.13
C LEU A 118 -11.00 7.12 2.25
N GLN A 119 -11.36 6.03 2.93
CA GLN A 119 -12.76 5.68 3.11
C GLN A 119 -13.51 6.59 4.10
N GLN A 120 -12.83 7.14 5.12
CA GLN A 120 -13.43 8.04 6.11
C GLN A 120 -13.64 9.46 5.59
N THR A 121 -12.95 9.85 4.50
CA THR A 121 -13.13 11.17 3.87
C THR A 121 -14.24 11.18 2.82
N TRP A 122 -14.91 10.05 2.61
CA TRP A 122 -16.03 9.85 1.69
C TRP A 122 -17.36 9.77 2.42
#